data_AF-A0A5A8TSU2-F1
#
_entry.id   AF-A0A5A8TSU2-F1
#
_cell.length_a   1.000
_cell.length_b   1.000
_cell.length_c   1.000
_cell.angle_alpha   90.00
_cell.angle_beta   90.00
_cell.angle_gamma   90.00
#
_symmetry.space_group_name_H-M   'P 1'
#
loop_
_entity.id
_entity.type
_entity.pdbx_description
1 polymer ?
#
loop_
_entity_poly.entity_id
_entity_poly.type
_entity_poly.pdbx_seq_one_letter_code
_entity_poly.pdbx_strand_id
1 'polypeptide(L)'
;KRKESQARKIFKKLATESAKTARQTLGSTDSDNTAEFGKKFKKSLKQSLKSQAVSKTQSYINSKANEFANKFGQGRTEISLSGIDSEAINYHIRTIQPLSNLNKDSQDLIFIQAQLASGADKGDRRETINLGIGYRKLLEQGQSIAGINLFTDYESKSHHRRASIGVEYQRSNFTVNVNRYFSLSKKTIVNGKSEEVQNGYDIRLTGQIPYLPWAKIRATQYYWKGKQGANINGNVLGFETQISDSTRLEVGSSKNNNSDRSTYARLSVLLPIENDKLTNFIVDDKPFKSSRKVQLSELKWVERSNVIRVEKAKNNSTITVGAFKGAVEDATCAITNNNKVVKENLKTKADGTINITDLTLKNGLVVATCYGGTYADEATVNNKPAPTMRAATNYTGGTLNLYTNPLSEIAYQLAGAPAIPANATNDPTLTSTVSDTLKDDIDDKNTQVASDFAIPNVDIVRTKPTNVMKVATKNDDEGKLAVILAVVSQIDKTDGTNNAATFVINDLATKLMTDQNITETVKGALDAIAASAPDEVKDNITTAATTVNKSLAAIIKIRDATTGTTLTLQDYIDAGIESFDTTHLTAVKTKILAAATADKNTIGEIRAIVNSVV
;
A
#
# COMPACT_ATOMS: atom_id res chain seq x y z
N LYS A 1 -5.13 -26.50 -10.07
CA LYS A 1 -5.83 -26.96 -8.84
C LYS A 1 -4.88 -27.84 -8.02
N ARG A 2 -4.18 -27.31 -7.00
CA ARG A 2 -3.31 -28.13 -6.12
C ARG A 2 -4.18 -28.93 -5.14
N LYS A 3 -4.04 -30.26 -5.12
CA LYS A 3 -4.75 -31.17 -4.20
C LYS A 3 -4.40 -30.80 -2.75
N GLU A 4 -5.44 -30.65 -1.93
CA GLU A 4 -5.35 -30.35 -0.50
C GLU A 4 -4.64 -31.50 0.25
N SER A 5 -3.62 -31.20 1.07
CA SER A 5 -2.88 -32.23 1.83
C SER A 5 -3.77 -32.87 2.91
N GLN A 6 -3.61 -34.18 3.15
CA GLN A 6 -4.39 -34.90 4.17
C GLN A 6 -4.22 -34.29 5.58
N ALA A 7 -3.05 -33.73 5.89
CA ALA A 7 -2.82 -32.96 7.12
C ALA A 7 -3.78 -31.76 7.22
N ARG A 8 -3.96 -30.98 6.15
CA ARG A 8 -4.87 -29.83 6.13
C ARG A 8 -6.32 -30.24 6.39
N LYS A 9 -6.78 -31.39 5.87
CA LYS A 9 -8.12 -31.93 6.11
C LYS A 9 -8.35 -32.36 7.56
N ILE A 10 -7.39 -33.06 8.17
CA ILE A 10 -7.46 -33.50 9.57
C ILE A 10 -7.48 -32.29 10.50
N PHE A 11 -6.62 -31.32 10.27
CA PHE A 11 -6.55 -30.10 11.08
C PHE A 11 -7.77 -29.19 10.94
N LYS A 12 -8.31 -29.03 9.73
CA LYS A 12 -9.53 -28.25 9.51
C LYS A 12 -10.73 -28.86 10.22
N LYS A 13 -10.82 -30.20 10.22
CA LYS A 13 -11.85 -30.94 10.99
C LYS A 13 -11.65 -30.78 12.50
N LEU A 14 -10.41 -30.86 12.99
CA LEU A 14 -10.08 -30.68 14.41
C LEU A 14 -10.38 -29.25 14.89
N ALA A 15 -10.00 -28.22 14.13
CA ALA A 15 -10.24 -26.82 14.46
C ALA A 15 -11.73 -26.45 14.44
N THR A 16 -12.48 -26.96 13.46
CA THR A 16 -13.93 -26.71 13.32
C THR A 16 -14.73 -27.34 14.46
N GLU A 17 -14.42 -28.59 14.84
CA GLU A 17 -15.10 -29.29 15.95
C GLU A 17 -14.72 -28.70 17.33
N SER A 18 -13.47 -28.27 17.50
CA SER A 18 -13.00 -27.61 18.73
C SER A 18 -13.66 -26.24 18.94
N ALA A 19 -13.79 -25.45 17.87
CA ALA A 19 -14.43 -24.13 17.91
C ALA A 19 -15.95 -24.21 18.12
N LYS A 20 -16.62 -25.22 17.56
CA LYS A 20 -18.06 -25.47 17.76
C LYS A 20 -18.36 -25.87 19.22
N THR A 21 -17.52 -26.71 19.81
CA THR A 21 -17.64 -27.15 21.20
C THR A 21 -17.36 -25.99 22.17
N ALA A 22 -16.30 -25.20 21.94
CA ALA A 22 -15.98 -24.04 22.77
C ALA A 22 -17.06 -22.94 22.73
N ARG A 23 -17.76 -22.75 21.59
CA ARG A 23 -18.87 -21.81 21.46
C ARG A 23 -20.13 -22.22 22.22
N GLN A 24 -20.41 -23.52 22.34
CA GLN A 24 -21.60 -24.02 23.03
C GLN A 24 -21.46 -24.00 24.55
N THR A 25 -20.23 -24.02 25.07
CA THR A 25 -19.97 -24.09 26.53
C THR A 25 -19.69 -22.74 27.18
N LEU A 26 -19.31 -21.71 26.41
CA LEU A 26 -19.09 -20.34 26.93
C LEU A 26 -20.40 -19.52 27.08
N GLY A 27 -21.55 -20.19 27.10
CA GLY A 27 -22.88 -19.55 27.10
C GLY A 27 -23.90 -20.09 28.11
N SER A 28 -23.55 -20.99 29.04
CA SER A 28 -24.50 -21.38 30.10
C SER A 28 -23.81 -21.64 31.45
N THR A 29 -24.47 -21.15 32.50
CA THR A 29 -24.03 -21.12 33.89
C THR A 29 -24.55 -22.34 34.64
N ASP A 30 -23.96 -23.52 34.43
CA ASP A 30 -24.30 -24.71 35.25
C ASP A 30 -23.14 -25.71 35.38
N SER A 31 -22.92 -26.20 36.61
CA SER A 31 -21.75 -26.99 37.04
C SER A 31 -21.75 -28.46 36.60
N ASP A 32 -22.84 -28.99 36.05
CA ASP A 32 -22.97 -30.42 35.72
C ASP A 32 -22.45 -30.80 34.32
N ASN A 33 -21.97 -29.83 33.53
CA ASN A 33 -21.50 -30.06 32.15
C ASN A 33 -20.01 -30.45 32.01
N THR A 34 -19.22 -30.41 33.08
CA THR A 34 -17.75 -30.65 33.03
C THR A 34 -17.41 -32.12 32.75
N ALA A 35 -18.23 -33.06 33.25
CA ALA A 35 -18.04 -34.50 33.04
C ALA A 35 -18.51 -34.97 31.63
N GLU A 36 -19.51 -34.30 31.07
CA GLU A 36 -20.00 -34.51 29.69
C GLU A 36 -19.01 -33.97 28.64
N PHE A 37 -18.40 -32.80 28.91
CA PHE A 37 -17.34 -32.21 28.09
C PHE A 37 -16.15 -33.16 27.92
N GLY A 38 -15.62 -33.69 29.03
CA GLY A 38 -14.51 -34.64 29.01
C GLY A 38 -14.81 -35.89 28.18
N LYS A 39 -16.05 -36.41 28.23
CA LYS A 39 -16.48 -37.59 27.46
C LYS A 39 -16.63 -37.32 25.97
N LYS A 40 -17.28 -36.20 25.57
CA LYS A 40 -17.50 -35.83 24.17
C LYS A 40 -16.23 -35.35 23.47
N PHE A 41 -15.40 -34.58 24.17
CA PHE A 41 -14.07 -34.15 23.72
C PHE A 41 -13.14 -35.35 23.51
N LYS A 42 -13.07 -36.27 24.49
CA LYS A 42 -12.29 -37.52 24.39
C LYS A 42 -12.75 -38.40 23.24
N LYS A 43 -14.06 -38.47 22.96
CA LYS A 43 -14.61 -39.24 21.82
C LYS A 43 -14.21 -38.63 20.47
N SER A 44 -14.37 -37.31 20.30
CA SER A 44 -14.02 -36.59 19.05
C SER A 44 -12.51 -36.58 18.77
N LEU A 45 -11.70 -36.34 19.81
CA LEU A 45 -10.24 -36.37 19.73
C LEU A 45 -9.71 -37.77 19.41
N LYS A 46 -10.25 -38.81 20.06
CA LYS A 46 -9.88 -40.22 19.82
C LYS A 46 -10.27 -40.69 18.42
N GLN A 47 -11.35 -40.16 17.85
CA GLN A 47 -11.82 -40.50 16.50
C GLN A 47 -10.99 -39.77 15.42
N SER A 48 -10.51 -38.55 15.69
CA SER A 48 -9.62 -37.78 14.81
C SER A 48 -8.17 -38.25 14.82
N LEU A 49 -7.69 -38.83 15.94
CA LEU A 49 -6.36 -39.44 16.04
C LEU A 49 -6.31 -40.88 15.52
N LYS A 50 -7.46 -41.58 15.42
CA LYS A 50 -7.56 -42.96 14.89
C LYS A 50 -7.61 -43.06 13.37
N SER A 51 -7.89 -41.99 12.62
CA SER A 51 -8.02 -42.07 11.16
C SER A 51 -6.67 -42.09 10.44
N GLN A 52 -6.06 -43.28 10.45
CA GLN A 52 -5.26 -43.96 9.41
C GLN A 52 -4.03 -43.27 8.77
N ALA A 53 -2.94 -44.07 8.77
CA ALA A 53 -1.69 -43.99 7.99
C ALA A 53 -0.46 -43.28 8.59
N VAL A 54 -0.05 -43.62 9.84
CA VAL A 54 1.14 -42.98 10.44
C VAL A 54 2.24 -43.90 10.97
N SER A 55 2.12 -45.23 11.16
CA SER A 55 3.18 -45.96 11.91
C SER A 55 4.60 -45.92 11.30
N LYS A 56 4.77 -45.99 9.98
CA LYS A 56 6.10 -45.86 9.32
C LYS A 56 6.52 -44.40 9.10
N THR A 57 5.57 -43.50 8.80
CA THR A 57 5.83 -42.07 8.60
C THR A 57 6.12 -41.34 9.92
N GLN A 58 5.52 -41.78 11.03
CA GLN A 58 5.72 -41.22 12.38
C GLN A 58 7.12 -41.53 12.89
N SER A 59 7.61 -42.75 12.70
CA SER A 59 8.97 -43.12 13.10
C SER A 59 10.02 -42.30 12.37
N TYR A 60 9.85 -42.08 11.06
CA TYR A 60 10.76 -41.26 10.24
C TYR A 60 10.67 -39.76 10.54
N ILE A 61 9.46 -39.22 10.72
CA ILE A 61 9.27 -37.81 11.08
C ILE A 61 9.79 -37.55 12.49
N ASN A 62 9.52 -38.45 13.44
CA ASN A 62 10.02 -38.35 14.81
C ASN A 62 11.55 -38.45 14.85
N SER A 63 12.16 -39.37 14.08
CA SER A 63 13.62 -39.48 14.05
C SER A 63 14.28 -38.23 13.49
N LYS A 64 13.73 -37.62 12.42
CA LYS A 64 14.23 -36.35 11.85
C LYS A 64 13.99 -35.15 12.75
N ALA A 65 12.85 -35.09 13.44
CA ALA A 65 12.54 -34.03 14.40
C ALA A 65 13.44 -34.13 15.65
N ASN A 66 13.71 -35.34 16.14
CA ASN A 66 14.63 -35.60 17.24
C ASN A 66 16.08 -35.31 16.83
N GLU A 67 16.49 -35.68 15.61
CA GLU A 67 17.80 -35.31 15.04
C GLU A 67 17.98 -33.78 14.98
N PHE A 68 16.93 -33.05 14.57
CA PHE A 68 16.93 -31.59 14.58
C PHE A 68 17.05 -31.02 16.00
N ALA A 69 16.29 -31.55 16.96
CA ALA A 69 16.31 -31.09 18.35
C ALA A 69 17.67 -31.35 19.03
N ASN A 70 18.28 -32.51 18.79
CA ASN A 70 19.57 -32.91 19.36
C ASN A 70 20.73 -32.00 18.92
N LYS A 71 20.60 -31.29 17.81
CA LYS A 71 21.60 -30.28 17.38
C LYS A 71 21.68 -29.06 18.30
N PHE A 72 20.64 -28.80 19.10
CA PHE A 72 20.59 -27.63 19.98
C PHE A 72 21.10 -27.89 21.40
N GLY A 73 21.36 -29.14 21.80
CA GLY A 73 21.86 -29.51 23.13
C GLY A 73 20.81 -30.15 24.04
N GLN A 74 21.12 -30.25 25.34
CA GLN A 74 20.27 -30.90 26.36
C GLN A 74 19.05 -30.06 26.80
N GLY A 75 18.87 -28.87 26.23
CA GLY A 75 17.75 -28.01 26.51
C GLY A 75 16.46 -28.46 25.85
N ARG A 76 15.54 -27.52 25.68
CA ARG A 76 14.16 -27.79 25.27
C ARG A 76 13.90 -27.19 23.89
N THR A 77 13.26 -27.94 23.00
CA THR A 77 12.92 -27.46 21.63
C THR A 77 11.43 -27.69 21.35
N GLU A 78 10.76 -26.75 20.68
CA GLU A 78 9.33 -26.86 20.35
C GLU A 78 9.03 -26.30 18.96
N ILE A 79 8.10 -26.94 18.27
CA ILE A 79 7.50 -26.46 17.03
C ILE A 79 6.03 -26.12 17.27
N SER A 80 5.59 -24.93 16.87
CA SER A 80 4.19 -24.53 16.89
C SER A 80 3.69 -24.17 15.49
N LEU A 81 2.43 -24.50 15.20
CA LEU A 81 1.74 -24.20 13.96
C LEU A 81 0.41 -23.48 14.25
N SER A 82 0.07 -22.45 13.47
CA SER A 82 -1.22 -21.74 13.55
C SER A 82 -1.66 -21.17 12.20
N GLY A 83 -2.86 -20.58 12.13
CA GLY A 83 -3.35 -19.92 10.91
C GLY A 83 -3.69 -20.88 9.76
N ILE A 84 -4.21 -22.07 10.07
CA ILE A 84 -4.38 -23.18 9.12
C ILE A 84 -5.41 -22.88 8.01
N ASP A 85 -6.40 -22.04 8.32
CA ASP A 85 -7.43 -21.59 7.36
C ASP A 85 -6.95 -20.42 6.49
N SER A 86 -5.78 -19.84 6.78
CA SER A 86 -5.19 -18.81 5.92
C SER A 86 -4.48 -19.43 4.71
N GLU A 87 -4.15 -18.61 3.71
CA GLU A 87 -3.44 -19.08 2.51
C GLU A 87 -2.07 -19.69 2.81
N ALA A 88 -1.44 -19.34 3.94
CA ALA A 88 -0.15 -19.86 4.37
C ALA A 88 -0.08 -20.08 5.89
N ILE A 89 0.41 -21.26 6.31
CA ILE A 89 0.52 -21.63 7.73
C ILE A 89 1.59 -20.78 8.44
N ASN A 90 1.27 -20.27 9.63
CA ASN A 90 2.23 -19.64 10.52
C ASN A 90 2.96 -20.73 11.32
N TYR A 91 4.27 -20.59 11.47
CA TYR A 91 5.09 -21.54 12.21
C TYR A 91 6.02 -20.84 13.20
N HIS A 92 6.32 -21.50 14.31
CA HIS A 92 7.34 -21.09 15.27
C HIS A 92 8.20 -22.29 15.62
N ILE A 93 9.51 -22.12 15.57
CA ILE A 93 10.49 -23.12 16.02
C ILE A 93 11.32 -22.42 17.08
N ARG A 94 11.25 -22.88 18.34
CA ARG A 94 11.95 -22.26 19.45
C ARG A 94 12.77 -23.27 20.23
N THR A 95 13.91 -22.83 20.75
CA THR A 95 14.78 -23.61 21.61
C THR A 95 15.27 -22.77 22.78
N ILE A 96 15.38 -23.37 23.97
CA ILE A 96 15.92 -22.76 25.19
C ILE A 96 16.99 -23.68 25.75
N GLN A 97 18.17 -23.14 26.00
CA GLN A 97 19.35 -23.89 26.41
C GLN A 97 19.92 -23.29 27.69
N PRO A 98 20.23 -24.10 28.72
CA PRO A 98 20.95 -23.62 29.87
C PRO A 98 22.40 -23.28 29.48
N LEU A 99 22.90 -22.15 29.99
CA LEU A 99 24.32 -21.79 29.96
C LEU A 99 25.02 -22.10 31.28
N SER A 100 24.26 -22.14 32.38
CA SER A 100 24.75 -22.58 33.69
C SER A 100 24.53 -24.09 33.86
N ASN A 101 25.34 -24.72 34.72
CA ASN A 101 25.10 -26.11 35.12
C ASN A 101 23.71 -26.24 35.74
N LEU A 102 22.88 -27.10 35.17
CA LEU A 102 21.48 -27.25 35.56
C LEU A 102 21.23 -28.67 36.09
N ASN A 103 20.83 -28.75 37.35
CA ASN A 103 20.41 -29.98 38.01
C ASN A 103 19.19 -29.68 38.93
N LYS A 104 18.70 -30.70 39.64
CA LYS A 104 17.50 -30.58 40.48
C LYS A 104 17.68 -29.63 41.69
N ASP A 105 18.92 -29.38 42.11
CA ASP A 105 19.25 -28.58 43.29
C ASP A 105 19.66 -27.13 42.94
N SER A 106 19.75 -26.82 41.65
CA SER A 106 20.16 -25.51 41.14
C SER A 106 19.20 -24.42 41.62
N GLN A 107 19.74 -23.35 42.21
CA GLN A 107 18.97 -22.22 42.72
C GLN A 107 18.78 -21.09 41.70
N ASP A 108 19.59 -21.10 40.64
CA ASP A 108 19.49 -20.17 39.54
C ASP A 108 19.80 -20.82 38.19
N LEU A 109 19.44 -20.10 37.13
CA LEU A 109 19.59 -20.54 35.76
C LEU A 109 19.89 -19.33 34.89
N ILE A 110 21.04 -19.35 34.22
CA ILE A 110 21.32 -18.51 33.06
C ILE A 110 20.99 -19.35 31.82
N PHE A 111 20.20 -18.80 30.91
CA PHE A 111 19.79 -19.49 29.70
C PHE A 111 19.85 -18.60 28.47
N ILE A 112 19.98 -19.22 27.31
CA ILE A 112 19.73 -18.59 26.01
C ILE A 112 18.44 -19.15 25.43
N GLN A 113 17.72 -18.31 24.68
CA GLN A 113 16.56 -18.73 23.92
C GLN A 113 16.66 -18.20 22.50
N ALA A 114 16.52 -19.09 21.52
CA ALA A 114 16.49 -18.74 20.10
C ALA A 114 15.16 -19.19 19.48
N GLN A 115 14.68 -18.43 18.51
CA GLN A 115 13.46 -18.75 17.79
C GLN A 115 13.52 -18.30 16.33
N LEU A 116 12.94 -19.11 15.45
CA LEU A 116 12.54 -18.73 14.10
C LEU A 116 11.02 -18.75 14.03
N ALA A 117 10.42 -17.67 13.55
CA ALA A 117 8.98 -17.54 13.39
C ALA A 117 8.60 -17.05 12.00
N SER A 118 7.58 -17.66 11.41
CA SER A 118 6.87 -17.11 10.26
C SER A 118 5.51 -16.61 10.70
N GLY A 119 5.22 -15.34 10.40
CA GLY A 119 3.93 -14.71 10.67
C GLY A 119 3.49 -13.80 9.53
N ALA A 120 2.18 -13.66 9.35
CA ALA A 120 1.60 -12.61 8.52
C ALA A 120 1.34 -11.35 9.37
N ASP A 121 1.96 -10.23 9.02
CA ASP A 121 1.58 -8.91 9.53
C ASP A 121 1.05 -8.06 8.36
N LYS A 122 -0.20 -7.60 8.47
CA LYS A 122 -0.94 -6.85 7.44
C LYS A 122 -0.78 -7.42 6.02
N GLY A 123 -0.99 -8.73 5.87
CA GLY A 123 -1.01 -9.44 4.57
C GLY A 123 0.36 -9.81 3.98
N ASP A 124 1.47 -9.35 4.56
CA ASP A 124 2.82 -9.73 4.13
C ASP A 124 3.40 -10.81 5.05
N ARG A 125 3.78 -11.94 4.45
CA ARG A 125 4.48 -13.03 5.14
C ARG A 125 5.93 -12.65 5.38
N ARG A 126 6.38 -12.91 6.61
CA ARG A 126 7.69 -12.50 7.13
C ARG A 126 8.29 -13.57 8.02
N GLU A 127 9.62 -13.64 8.01
CA GLU A 127 10.37 -14.53 8.87
C GLU A 127 11.16 -13.69 9.88
N THR A 128 10.95 -13.97 11.17
CA THR A 128 11.61 -13.27 12.27
C THR A 128 12.49 -14.26 13.01
N ILE A 129 13.75 -13.86 13.21
CA ILE A 129 14.70 -14.55 14.09
C ILE A 129 14.73 -13.78 15.41
N ASN A 130 14.58 -14.50 16.52
CA ASN A 130 14.69 -13.96 17.87
C ASN A 130 15.87 -14.63 18.57
N LEU A 131 16.70 -13.84 19.25
CA LEU A 131 17.77 -14.33 20.11
C LEU A 131 17.70 -13.59 21.44
N GLY A 132 17.74 -14.34 22.54
CA GLY A 132 17.71 -13.75 23.86
C GLY A 132 18.51 -14.52 24.90
N ILE A 133 18.77 -13.82 25.99
CA ILE A 133 19.42 -14.33 27.19
C ILE A 133 18.51 -14.01 28.38
N GLY A 134 18.48 -14.89 29.37
CA GLY A 134 17.73 -14.67 30.58
C GLY A 134 18.37 -15.27 31.81
N TYR A 135 17.92 -14.78 32.96
CA TYR A 135 18.31 -15.24 34.28
C TYR A 135 17.04 -15.54 35.07
N ARG A 136 17.00 -16.70 35.73
CA ARG A 136 15.94 -17.14 36.64
C ARG A 136 16.53 -17.52 37.98
N LYS A 137 15.80 -17.20 39.04
CA LYS A 137 16.15 -17.58 40.41
C LYS A 137 14.96 -18.23 41.10
N LEU A 138 15.21 -19.35 41.79
CA LEU A 138 14.24 -19.95 42.70
C LEU A 138 14.11 -19.10 43.96
N LEU A 139 12.87 -18.84 44.36
CA LEU A 139 12.50 -18.10 45.54
C LEU A 139 11.65 -18.99 46.45
N GLU A 140 11.43 -18.56 47.69
CA GLU A 140 10.50 -19.20 48.62
C GLU A 140 10.76 -20.71 48.77
N GLN A 141 12.03 -21.12 48.92
CA GLN A 141 12.44 -22.53 49.02
C GLN A 141 11.96 -23.40 47.83
N GLY A 142 11.90 -22.80 46.65
CA GLY A 142 11.53 -23.44 45.39
C GLY A 142 10.03 -23.39 45.06
N GLN A 143 9.23 -22.57 45.75
CA GLN A 143 7.80 -22.41 45.44
C GLN A 143 7.54 -21.45 44.26
N SER A 144 8.52 -20.60 43.93
CA SER A 144 8.40 -19.62 42.86
C SER A 144 9.72 -19.40 42.13
N ILE A 145 9.62 -18.87 40.90
CA ILE A 145 10.73 -18.40 40.09
C ILE A 145 10.49 -16.92 39.78
N ALA A 146 11.50 -16.09 39.98
CA ALA A 146 11.56 -14.76 39.40
C ALA A 146 12.67 -14.71 38.34
N GLY A 147 12.46 -13.94 37.27
CA GLY A 147 13.46 -13.83 36.22
C GLY A 147 13.41 -12.53 35.43
N ILE A 148 14.50 -12.28 34.72
CA ILE A 148 14.68 -11.17 33.79
C ILE A 148 15.22 -11.71 32.48
N ASN A 149 14.83 -11.11 31.36
CA ASN A 149 15.29 -11.49 30.04
C ASN A 149 15.49 -10.29 29.11
N LEU A 150 16.41 -10.46 28.16
CA LEU A 150 16.71 -9.52 27.10
C LEU A 150 16.69 -10.26 25.76
N PHE A 151 16.04 -9.66 24.76
CA PHE A 151 15.96 -10.21 23.41
C PHE A 151 16.29 -9.17 22.35
N THR A 152 16.86 -9.64 21.24
CA THR A 152 16.90 -8.95 19.95
C THR A 152 16.12 -9.76 18.92
N ASP A 153 15.39 -9.05 18.07
CA ASP A 153 14.58 -9.61 17.00
C ASP A 153 15.01 -9.00 15.66
N TYR A 154 15.09 -9.83 14.63
CA TYR A 154 15.39 -9.42 13.26
C TYR A 154 14.38 -10.02 12.30
N GLU A 155 13.74 -9.18 11.47
CA GLU A 155 12.82 -9.62 10.41
C GLU A 155 13.51 -9.52 9.05
N SER A 156 13.57 -10.64 8.33
CA SER A 156 14.44 -10.78 7.15
C SER A 156 14.00 -9.97 5.93
N LYS A 157 12.70 -9.80 5.70
CA LYS A 157 12.18 -9.14 4.48
C LYS A 157 12.32 -7.62 4.56
N SER A 158 11.91 -7.02 5.68
CA SER A 158 11.97 -5.56 5.91
C SER A 158 13.26 -5.08 6.55
N HIS A 159 14.14 -5.99 6.97
CA HIS A 159 15.37 -5.72 7.72
C HIS A 159 15.11 -4.98 9.04
N HIS A 160 13.89 -5.03 9.56
CA HIS A 160 13.51 -4.40 10.81
C HIS A 160 14.17 -5.09 12.00
N ARG A 161 14.56 -4.27 12.98
CA ARG A 161 15.24 -4.69 14.20
C ARG A 161 14.48 -4.18 15.42
N ARG A 162 14.36 -5.03 16.44
CA ARG A 162 13.66 -4.71 17.70
C ARG A 162 14.42 -5.31 18.88
N ALA A 163 14.46 -4.62 20.00
CA ALA A 163 14.91 -5.16 21.28
C ALA A 163 13.74 -5.26 22.26
N SER A 164 13.85 -6.15 23.24
CA SER A 164 12.91 -6.17 24.36
C SER A 164 13.55 -6.56 25.67
N ILE A 165 13.06 -5.96 26.76
CA ILE A 165 13.35 -6.38 28.12
C ILE A 165 12.07 -6.97 28.73
N GLY A 166 12.20 -8.06 29.48
CA GLY A 166 11.08 -8.73 30.12
C GLY A 166 11.39 -9.14 31.55
N VAL A 167 10.36 -9.15 32.39
CA VAL A 167 10.38 -9.72 33.74
C VAL A 167 9.33 -10.82 33.86
N GLU A 168 9.64 -11.85 34.63
CA GLU A 168 8.76 -13.00 34.82
C GLU A 168 8.64 -13.39 36.29
N TYR A 169 7.45 -13.84 36.66
CA TYR A 169 7.17 -14.47 37.96
C TYR A 169 6.35 -15.74 37.73
N GLN A 170 6.84 -16.86 38.23
CA GLN A 170 6.25 -18.17 37.99
C GLN A 170 6.03 -18.90 39.31
N ARG A 171 4.84 -19.48 39.47
CA ARG A 171 4.51 -20.50 40.47
C ARG A 171 4.08 -21.78 39.73
N SER A 172 3.75 -22.84 40.45
CA SER A 172 3.33 -24.10 39.83
C SER A 172 2.01 -24.01 39.08
N ASN A 173 1.08 -23.16 39.56
CA ASN A 173 -0.27 -22.99 39.01
C ASN A 173 -0.48 -21.65 38.27
N PHE A 174 0.49 -20.74 38.30
CA PHE A 174 0.33 -19.37 37.82
C PHE A 174 1.63 -18.81 37.26
N THR A 175 1.54 -17.94 36.25
CA THR A 175 2.69 -17.29 35.65
C THR A 175 2.31 -15.91 35.12
N VAL A 176 3.14 -14.91 35.40
CA VAL A 176 3.07 -13.54 34.87
C VAL A 176 4.33 -13.22 34.10
N ASN A 177 4.17 -12.59 32.94
CA ASN A 177 5.27 -12.02 32.18
C ASN A 177 4.89 -10.58 31.80
N VAL A 178 5.84 -9.67 31.93
CA VAL A 178 5.71 -8.28 31.49
C VAL A 178 6.87 -7.97 30.58
N ASN A 179 6.59 -7.55 29.35
CA ASN A 179 7.61 -7.29 28.34
C ASN A 179 7.44 -5.90 27.75
N ARG A 180 8.56 -5.20 27.52
CA ARG A 180 8.59 -3.92 26.80
C ARG A 180 9.46 -4.03 25.56
N TYR A 181 8.97 -3.49 24.45
CA TYR A 181 9.56 -3.61 23.12
C TYR A 181 9.98 -2.25 22.57
N PHE A 182 11.19 -2.19 22.03
CA PHE A 182 11.82 -0.99 21.49
C PHE A 182 12.27 -1.23 20.05
N SER A 183 11.88 -0.34 19.14
CA SER A 183 12.44 -0.32 17.79
C SER A 183 13.93 0.01 17.84
N LEU A 184 14.72 -0.76 17.10
CA LEU A 184 16.14 -0.47 16.84
C LEU A 184 16.40 -0.04 15.39
N SER A 185 15.43 -0.24 14.50
CA SER A 185 15.53 0.16 13.09
C SER A 185 14.79 1.46 12.81
N LYS A 186 15.29 2.23 11.85
CA LYS A 186 14.61 3.41 11.30
C LYS A 186 13.45 2.99 10.38
N LYS A 187 12.72 4.00 9.89
CA LYS A 187 11.72 3.91 8.81
C LYS A 187 12.36 3.28 7.56
N THR A 188 11.71 2.29 6.96
CA THR A 188 12.17 1.61 5.75
C THR A 188 11.05 1.56 4.70
N ILE A 189 11.42 1.41 3.43
CA ILE A 189 10.45 1.26 2.33
C ILE A 189 10.33 -0.22 2.01
N VAL A 190 9.11 -0.76 2.12
CA VAL A 190 8.79 -2.16 1.81
C VAL A 190 7.62 -2.16 0.83
N ASN A 191 7.81 -2.73 -0.36
CA ASN A 191 6.78 -2.79 -1.42
C ASN A 191 6.18 -1.40 -1.75
N GLY A 192 7.02 -0.37 -1.87
CA GLY A 192 6.58 1.01 -2.19
C GLY A 192 5.86 1.74 -1.05
N LYS A 193 5.69 1.11 0.11
CA LYS A 193 5.10 1.73 1.30
C LYS A 193 6.16 1.96 2.35
N SER A 194 6.10 3.11 3.00
CA SER A 194 6.90 3.32 4.19
C SER A 194 6.40 2.44 5.33
N GLU A 195 7.33 1.91 6.11
CA GLU A 195 7.04 1.04 7.23
C GLU A 195 7.94 1.35 8.43
N GLU A 196 7.37 1.27 9.64
CA GLU A 196 8.08 1.51 10.90
C GLU A 196 7.72 0.49 11.98
N VAL A 197 8.70 0.06 12.77
CA VAL A 197 8.47 -0.81 13.94
C VAL A 197 7.77 -0.02 15.06
N GLN A 198 6.70 -0.59 15.60
CA GLN A 198 5.97 0.00 16.72
C GLN A 198 6.61 -0.36 18.06
N ASN A 199 6.85 0.66 18.90
CA ASN A 199 7.19 0.44 20.30
C ASN A 199 5.95 -0.01 21.06
N GLY A 200 6.10 -0.81 22.11
CA GLY A 200 4.95 -1.30 22.86
C GLY A 200 5.31 -2.09 24.11
N TYR A 201 4.29 -2.65 24.73
CA TYR A 201 4.44 -3.56 25.86
C TYR A 201 3.31 -4.60 25.89
N ASP A 202 3.54 -5.72 26.56
CA ASP A 202 2.50 -6.69 26.88
C ASP A 202 2.61 -7.22 28.31
N ILE A 203 1.47 -7.64 28.85
CA ILE A 203 1.32 -8.35 30.11
C ILE A 203 0.62 -9.67 29.81
N ARG A 204 1.23 -10.78 30.20
CA ARG A 204 0.74 -12.14 29.92
C ARG A 204 0.54 -12.90 31.22
N LEU A 205 -0.68 -13.36 31.44
CA LEU A 205 -1.07 -14.19 32.57
C LEU A 205 -1.39 -15.59 32.06
N THR A 206 -0.90 -16.61 32.74
CA THR A 206 -1.27 -18.01 32.48
C THR A 206 -1.58 -18.68 33.81
N GLY A 207 -2.76 -19.28 33.92
CA GLY A 207 -3.23 -19.95 35.12
C GLY A 207 -3.70 -21.37 34.80
N GLN A 208 -3.37 -22.33 35.66
CA GLN A 208 -3.98 -23.66 35.62
C GLN A 208 -5.46 -23.54 36.01
N ILE A 209 -6.32 -24.30 35.35
CA ILE A 209 -7.74 -24.34 35.70
C ILE A 209 -7.93 -25.22 36.95
N PRO A 210 -8.70 -24.77 37.97
CA PRO A 210 -8.99 -25.58 39.15
C PRO A 210 -9.49 -26.98 38.78
N TYR A 211 -9.01 -28.00 39.48
CA TYR A 211 -9.34 -29.43 39.28
C TYR A 211 -8.95 -30.04 37.92
N LEU A 212 -8.46 -29.25 36.95
CA LEU A 212 -8.11 -29.71 35.61
C LEU A 212 -6.60 -29.55 35.37
N PRO A 213 -5.76 -30.53 35.78
CA PRO A 213 -4.30 -30.41 35.66
C PRO A 213 -3.79 -30.32 34.22
N TRP A 214 -4.59 -30.77 33.26
CA TRP A 214 -4.29 -30.75 31.84
C TRP A 214 -4.70 -29.45 31.12
N ALA A 215 -5.34 -28.50 31.83
CA ALA A 215 -5.93 -27.31 31.22
C ALA A 215 -5.42 -26.00 31.83
N LYS A 216 -5.20 -25.01 30.97
CA LYS A 216 -4.77 -23.66 31.37
C LYS A 216 -5.59 -22.58 30.66
N ILE A 217 -5.79 -21.47 31.36
CA ILE A 217 -6.29 -20.22 30.79
C ILE A 217 -5.14 -19.25 30.58
N ARG A 218 -5.17 -18.53 29.45
CA ARG A 218 -4.14 -17.56 29.06
C ARG A 218 -4.81 -16.23 28.76
N ALA A 219 -4.38 -15.16 29.43
CA ALA A 219 -4.84 -13.81 29.19
C ALA A 219 -3.65 -12.93 28.80
N THR A 220 -3.78 -12.11 27.78
CA THR A 220 -2.76 -11.13 27.38
C THR A 220 -3.40 -9.78 27.17
N GLN A 221 -2.83 -8.74 27.76
CA GLN A 221 -3.12 -7.36 27.41
C GLN A 221 -1.89 -6.75 26.74
N TYR A 222 -2.08 -6.02 25.66
CA TYR A 222 -0.98 -5.38 24.95
C TYR A 222 -1.31 -3.96 24.50
N TYR A 223 -0.27 -3.14 24.41
CA TYR A 223 -0.30 -1.79 23.86
C TYR A 223 0.80 -1.63 22.82
N TRP A 224 0.49 -0.99 21.70
CA TRP A 224 1.46 -0.58 20.69
C TRP A 224 1.24 0.89 20.34
N LYS A 225 2.33 1.66 20.35
CA LYS A 225 2.32 3.08 20.02
C LYS A 225 2.18 3.24 18.50
N GLY A 226 1.15 3.99 18.10
CA GLY A 226 0.98 4.42 16.72
C GLY A 226 2.11 5.35 16.29
N LYS A 227 2.59 5.18 15.06
CA LYS A 227 3.60 6.04 14.44
C LYS A 227 2.95 7.17 13.63
N GLN A 228 1.90 6.84 12.88
CA GLN A 228 1.14 7.74 12.04
C GLN A 228 -0.37 7.65 12.33
N GLY A 229 -0.86 6.50 12.81
CA GLY A 229 -2.24 6.25 13.19
C GLY A 229 -2.47 6.17 14.71
N ALA A 230 -3.69 5.79 15.09
CA ALA A 230 -4.08 5.62 16.48
C ALA A 230 -3.30 4.49 17.17
N ASN A 231 -3.05 4.67 18.47
CA ASN A 231 -2.47 3.62 19.33
C ASN A 231 -3.34 2.37 19.33
N ILE A 232 -2.70 1.20 19.47
CA ILE A 232 -3.39 -0.09 19.45
C ILE A 232 -3.40 -0.68 20.85
N ASN A 233 -4.60 -0.88 21.37
CA ASN A 233 -4.88 -1.56 22.63
C ASN A 233 -5.65 -2.84 22.36
N GLY A 234 -5.20 -3.97 22.89
CA GLY A 234 -5.89 -5.22 22.68
C GLY A 234 -5.71 -6.24 23.77
N ASN A 235 -6.64 -7.19 23.77
CA ASN A 235 -6.71 -8.30 24.71
C ASN A 235 -6.81 -9.62 23.95
N VAL A 236 -6.15 -10.65 24.48
CA VAL A 236 -6.23 -12.03 24.00
C VAL A 236 -6.66 -12.92 25.16
N LEU A 237 -7.65 -13.76 24.92
CA LEU A 237 -8.07 -14.80 25.85
C LEU A 237 -7.99 -16.16 25.15
N GLY A 238 -7.25 -17.08 25.75
CA GLY A 238 -7.00 -18.42 25.21
C GLY A 238 -7.17 -19.52 26.25
N PHE A 239 -7.52 -20.69 25.77
CA PHE A 239 -7.58 -21.94 26.51
C PHE A 239 -6.53 -22.88 25.92
N GLU A 240 -5.59 -23.34 26.74
CA GLU A 240 -4.57 -24.34 26.37
C GLU A 240 -4.91 -25.68 27.03
N THR A 241 -4.90 -26.75 26.24
CA THR A 241 -5.02 -28.13 26.71
C THR A 241 -3.78 -28.92 26.35
N GLN A 242 -3.30 -29.70 27.31
CA GLN A 242 -2.30 -30.73 27.05
C GLN A 242 -2.99 -31.95 26.44
N ILE A 243 -2.51 -32.37 25.26
CA ILE A 243 -3.05 -33.52 24.51
C ILE A 243 -2.23 -34.78 24.84
N SER A 244 -0.91 -34.61 24.90
CA SER A 244 0.06 -35.63 25.30
C SER A 244 1.20 -34.99 26.06
N ASP A 245 2.16 -35.79 26.51
CA ASP A 245 3.37 -35.29 27.17
C ASP A 245 4.14 -34.28 26.29
N SER A 246 4.10 -34.47 24.97
CA SER A 246 4.75 -33.58 24.00
C SER A 246 3.81 -32.58 23.30
N THR A 247 2.51 -32.86 23.21
CA THR A 247 1.60 -32.07 22.35
C THR A 247 0.63 -31.21 23.15
N ARG A 248 0.48 -29.94 22.75
CA ARG A 248 -0.49 -28.98 23.32
C ARG A 248 -1.29 -28.28 22.24
N LEU A 249 -2.57 -28.03 22.52
CA LEU A 249 -3.46 -27.24 21.67
C LEU A 249 -3.94 -26.01 22.42
N GLU A 250 -3.83 -24.86 21.80
CA GLU A 250 -4.39 -23.60 22.28
C GLU A 250 -5.45 -23.10 21.30
N VAL A 251 -6.60 -22.72 21.83
CA VAL A 251 -7.67 -22.03 21.08
C VAL A 251 -8.03 -20.75 21.81
N GLY A 252 -8.29 -19.68 21.08
CA GLY A 252 -8.56 -18.40 21.71
C GLY A 252 -9.16 -17.36 20.80
N SER A 253 -9.37 -16.17 21.37
CA SER A 253 -9.82 -14.99 20.66
C SER A 253 -9.01 -13.76 21.04
N SER A 254 -8.82 -12.88 20.08
CA SER A 254 -8.15 -11.59 20.21
C SER A 254 -9.11 -10.50 19.79
N LYS A 255 -9.17 -9.40 20.55
CA LYS A 255 -9.88 -8.17 20.20
C LYS A 255 -8.96 -6.99 20.47
N ASN A 256 -8.95 -6.02 19.55
CA ASN A 256 -8.30 -4.73 19.77
C ASN A 256 -9.23 -3.60 19.32
N ASN A 257 -8.81 -2.36 19.56
CA ASN A 257 -9.55 -1.15 19.21
C ASN A 257 -9.55 -0.79 17.71
N ASN A 258 -8.75 -1.49 16.90
CA ASN A 258 -8.56 -1.19 15.48
C ASN A 258 -9.00 -2.33 14.55
N SER A 259 -9.52 -3.45 15.08
CA SER A 259 -9.97 -4.59 14.29
C SER A 259 -11.06 -5.37 15.03
N ASP A 260 -11.90 -6.04 14.26
CA ASP A 260 -12.88 -6.98 14.81
C ASP A 260 -12.21 -8.12 15.58
N ARG A 261 -13.02 -8.79 16.39
CA ARG A 261 -12.58 -9.95 17.17
C ARG A 261 -12.19 -11.09 16.23
N SER A 262 -10.97 -11.59 16.36
CA SER A 262 -10.44 -12.72 15.59
C SER A 262 -10.28 -13.94 16.48
N THR A 263 -10.64 -15.13 15.99
CA THR A 263 -10.36 -16.41 16.67
C THR A 263 -9.11 -17.07 16.10
N TYR A 264 -8.38 -17.83 16.93
CA TYR A 264 -7.20 -18.56 16.50
C TYR A 264 -7.13 -19.95 17.14
N ALA A 265 -6.38 -20.83 16.48
CA ALA A 265 -5.95 -22.13 17.01
C ALA A 265 -4.46 -22.30 16.76
N ARG A 266 -3.75 -22.86 17.75
CA ARG A 266 -2.31 -23.13 17.70
C ARG A 266 -2.01 -24.51 18.25
N LEU A 267 -1.38 -25.36 17.43
CA LEU A 267 -0.84 -26.64 17.87
C LEU A 267 0.65 -26.46 18.20
N SER A 268 1.12 -27.00 19.32
CA SER A 268 2.54 -27.01 19.70
C SER A 268 3.00 -28.42 20.03
N VAL A 269 4.21 -28.77 19.59
CA VAL A 269 4.83 -30.09 19.77
C VAL A 269 6.24 -29.91 20.32
N LEU A 270 6.47 -30.49 21.49
CA LEU A 270 7.75 -30.54 22.17
C LEU A 270 8.65 -31.62 21.56
N LEU A 271 9.93 -31.30 21.37
CA LEU A 271 10.94 -32.19 20.84
C LEU A 271 12.10 -32.35 21.86
N PRO A 272 12.75 -33.53 21.91
CA PRO A 272 12.42 -34.74 21.16
C PRO A 272 11.11 -35.39 21.65
N ILE A 273 10.46 -36.13 20.76
CA ILE A 273 9.27 -36.92 21.11
C ILE A 273 9.75 -38.30 21.57
N GLU A 274 9.67 -38.55 22.86
CA GLU A 274 10.07 -39.81 23.49
C GLU A 274 8.92 -40.38 24.32
N ASN A 275 8.54 -41.63 24.05
CA ASN A 275 7.50 -42.35 24.82
C ASN A 275 6.22 -41.53 25.08
N ASP A 276 5.77 -40.79 24.06
CA ASP A 276 4.66 -39.83 24.18
C ASP A 276 3.36 -40.50 24.63
N LYS A 277 2.89 -40.17 25.84
CA LYS A 277 1.64 -40.69 26.38
C LYS A 277 0.54 -39.65 26.21
N LEU A 278 -0.63 -40.13 25.78
CA LEU A 278 -1.83 -39.30 25.77
C LEU A 278 -2.18 -38.87 27.19
N THR A 279 -2.53 -37.60 27.32
CA THR A 279 -2.95 -37.03 28.60
C THR A 279 -4.20 -37.74 29.11
N ASN A 280 -4.15 -38.14 30.37
CA ASN A 280 -5.35 -38.61 31.04
C ASN A 280 -6.19 -37.41 31.47
N PHE A 281 -7.26 -37.13 30.73
CA PHE A 281 -8.20 -36.03 30.99
C PHE A 281 -9.04 -36.27 32.25
N ILE A 282 -8.38 -36.28 33.41
CA ILE A 282 -9.00 -36.47 34.72
C ILE A 282 -9.53 -35.14 35.27
N VAL A 283 -10.58 -35.24 36.08
CA VAL A 283 -10.98 -34.17 37.01
C VAL A 283 -10.42 -34.58 38.37
N ASP A 284 -9.62 -33.72 38.96
CA ASP A 284 -8.94 -33.98 40.21
C ASP A 284 -9.82 -33.66 41.43
N ASP A 285 -9.49 -34.24 42.58
CA ASP A 285 -10.20 -34.00 43.85
C ASP A 285 -9.75 -32.70 44.54
N LYS A 286 -8.57 -32.20 44.17
CA LYS A 286 -7.97 -30.98 44.73
C LYS A 286 -7.67 -29.95 43.64
N PRO A 287 -7.95 -28.65 43.88
CA PRO A 287 -7.57 -27.61 42.95
C PRO A 287 -6.04 -27.50 42.88
N PHE A 288 -5.50 -27.29 41.69
CA PHE A 288 -4.08 -27.03 41.46
C PHE A 288 -3.11 -28.10 41.99
N LYS A 289 -3.40 -29.40 41.82
CA LYS A 289 -2.57 -30.52 42.30
C LYS A 289 -1.10 -30.57 41.79
N SER A 290 -0.70 -29.63 40.94
CA SER A 290 0.70 -29.41 40.57
C SER A 290 1.59 -29.34 41.82
N SER A 291 2.83 -29.80 41.72
CA SER A 291 3.80 -29.76 42.82
C SER A 291 3.83 -28.37 43.46
N ARG A 292 3.86 -28.28 44.80
CA ARG A 292 4.05 -26.98 45.49
C ARG A 292 5.39 -26.31 45.13
N LYS A 293 6.31 -27.06 44.52
CA LYS A 293 7.61 -26.60 44.05
C LYS A 293 7.65 -26.51 42.52
N VAL A 294 8.38 -25.52 42.03
CA VAL A 294 8.74 -25.31 40.62
C VAL A 294 10.21 -25.71 40.41
N GLN A 295 10.55 -26.14 39.19
CA GLN A 295 11.92 -26.56 38.87
C GLN A 295 12.47 -25.76 37.68
N LEU A 296 13.72 -25.30 37.79
CA LEU A 296 14.42 -24.60 36.70
C LEU A 296 14.70 -25.52 35.50
N SER A 297 14.84 -26.82 35.75
CA SER A 297 15.01 -27.86 34.72
C SER A 297 13.82 -28.04 33.79
N GLU A 298 12.64 -27.50 34.12
CA GLU A 298 11.48 -27.51 33.21
C GLU A 298 11.70 -26.61 31.98
N LEU A 299 12.69 -25.71 32.04
CA LEU A 299 13.09 -24.80 30.97
C LEU A 299 11.86 -24.16 30.30
N LYS A 300 10.96 -23.59 31.12
CA LYS A 300 9.74 -22.95 30.62
C LYS A 300 10.10 -21.83 29.65
N TRP A 301 9.33 -21.65 28.59
CA TRP A 301 9.57 -20.59 27.62
C TRP A 301 9.44 -19.21 28.23
N VAL A 302 10.23 -18.26 27.76
CA VAL A 302 9.91 -16.84 27.97
C VAL A 302 8.68 -16.50 27.14
N GLU A 303 7.61 -16.04 27.79
CA GLU A 303 6.35 -15.70 27.12
C GLU A 303 6.34 -14.22 26.73
N ARG A 304 6.45 -13.97 25.43
CA ARG A 304 6.55 -12.65 24.80
C ARG A 304 5.95 -12.65 23.38
N SER A 305 5.79 -11.48 22.79
CA SER A 305 5.47 -11.31 21.37
C SER A 305 6.74 -11.45 20.53
N ASN A 306 6.85 -12.55 19.78
CA ASN A 306 8.06 -12.86 19.02
C ASN A 306 8.03 -12.39 17.56
N VAL A 307 6.89 -11.89 17.06
CA VAL A 307 6.80 -11.27 15.73
C VAL A 307 6.95 -9.76 15.90
N ILE A 308 7.73 -9.14 15.02
CA ILE A 308 7.89 -7.67 15.00
C ILE A 308 6.60 -7.06 14.45
N ARG A 309 5.98 -6.18 15.22
CA ARG A 309 4.78 -5.45 14.80
C ARG A 309 5.18 -4.18 14.08
N VAL A 310 4.60 -3.95 12.90
CA VAL A 310 4.93 -2.81 12.05
C VAL A 310 3.72 -1.97 11.70
N GLU A 311 3.95 -0.68 11.50
CA GLU A 311 2.99 0.26 10.96
C GLU A 311 3.41 0.67 9.55
N LYS A 312 2.67 0.18 8.56
CA LYS A 312 2.72 0.71 7.19
C LYS A 312 2.02 2.06 7.15
N ALA A 313 2.66 3.05 6.53
CA ALA A 313 2.07 4.34 6.24
C ALA A 313 0.77 4.14 5.47
N LYS A 314 -0.27 4.92 5.81
CA LYS A 314 -1.41 5.08 4.91
C LYS A 314 -0.88 5.72 3.63
N ASN A 315 -1.35 5.27 2.47
CA ASN A 315 -1.06 5.93 1.21
C ASN A 315 -1.67 7.34 1.30
N ASN A 316 -0.86 8.32 1.70
CA ASN A 316 -1.23 9.73 1.72
C ASN A 316 -1.16 10.32 0.30
N SER A 317 -1.54 9.53 -0.71
CA SER A 317 -1.75 10.03 -2.05
C SER A 317 -3.07 10.77 -2.03
N THR A 318 -3.02 12.08 -1.79
CA THR A 318 -4.14 12.93 -2.17
C THR A 318 -4.14 12.94 -3.69
N ILE A 319 -5.23 12.43 -4.28
CA ILE A 319 -5.41 12.49 -5.72
C ILE A 319 -6.46 13.56 -5.97
N THR A 320 -6.03 14.65 -6.59
CA THR A 320 -6.93 15.71 -7.00
C THR A 320 -7.21 15.52 -8.48
N VAL A 321 -8.45 15.12 -8.80
CA VAL A 321 -8.95 15.10 -10.17
C VAL A 321 -9.85 16.30 -10.38
N GLY A 322 -9.77 16.94 -11.54
CA GLY A 322 -10.70 18.02 -11.86
C GLY A 322 -11.01 18.11 -13.35
N ALA A 323 -12.17 18.68 -13.66
CA ALA A 323 -12.63 18.96 -15.02
C ALA A 323 -12.56 20.46 -15.32
N PHE A 324 -12.20 20.82 -16.55
CA PHE A 324 -11.74 22.16 -16.94
C PHE A 324 -12.80 23.17 -17.43
N LYS A 325 -12.37 24.45 -17.39
CA LYS A 325 -12.97 25.79 -17.66
C LYS A 325 -13.68 26.40 -16.47
N GLY A 326 -12.93 27.11 -15.63
CA GLY A 326 -13.48 27.94 -14.58
C GLY A 326 -14.46 27.26 -13.61
N ALA A 327 -14.17 26.00 -13.26
CA ALA A 327 -15.00 25.04 -12.53
C ALA A 327 -16.16 24.46 -13.34
N VAL A 328 -16.02 23.21 -13.80
CA VAL A 328 -17.18 22.42 -14.22
C VAL A 328 -17.89 21.97 -12.95
N GLU A 329 -19.07 22.51 -12.70
CA GLU A 329 -19.92 22.04 -11.62
C GLU A 329 -20.68 20.78 -12.09
N ASP A 330 -20.81 19.80 -11.20
CA ASP A 330 -21.53 18.54 -11.43
C ASP A 330 -20.98 17.61 -12.54
N ALA A 331 -19.77 17.84 -13.03
CA ALA A 331 -19.07 16.84 -13.84
C ALA A 331 -18.85 15.55 -13.05
N THR A 332 -19.06 14.42 -13.71
CA THR A 332 -18.78 13.09 -13.17
C THR A 332 -17.47 12.57 -13.75
N CYS A 333 -16.57 12.11 -12.87
CA CYS A 333 -15.25 11.63 -13.23
C CYS A 333 -15.04 10.16 -12.83
N ALA A 334 -14.17 9.49 -13.58
CA ALA A 334 -13.65 8.17 -13.31
C ALA A 334 -12.11 8.16 -13.40
N ILE A 335 -11.48 7.27 -12.63
CA ILE A 335 -10.03 7.05 -12.61
C ILE A 335 -9.75 5.61 -13.00
N THR A 336 -8.88 5.46 -13.98
CA THR A 336 -8.36 4.19 -14.44
C THR A 336 -6.86 4.12 -14.18
N ASN A 337 -6.38 3.00 -13.64
CA ASN A 337 -4.95 2.73 -13.44
C ASN A 337 -4.56 1.40 -14.10
N ASN A 338 -3.62 1.46 -15.04
CA ASN A 338 -3.18 0.32 -15.85
C ASN A 338 -4.36 -0.46 -16.45
N ASN A 339 -5.20 0.26 -17.21
CA ASN A 339 -6.41 -0.27 -17.86
C ASN A 339 -7.45 -0.94 -16.93
N LYS A 340 -7.49 -0.51 -15.66
CA LYS A 340 -8.55 -0.91 -14.74
C LYS A 340 -9.16 0.30 -14.05
N VAL A 341 -10.48 0.45 -14.16
CA VAL A 341 -11.22 1.46 -13.37
C VAL A 341 -11.00 1.17 -11.88
N VAL A 342 -10.36 2.10 -11.18
CA VAL A 342 -10.07 2.02 -9.74
C VAL A 342 -11.04 2.87 -8.92
N LYS A 343 -11.67 3.87 -9.56
CA LYS A 343 -12.69 4.72 -8.95
C LYS A 343 -13.59 5.31 -10.04
N GLU A 344 -14.87 5.47 -9.76
CA GLU A 344 -15.87 6.02 -10.70
C GLU A 344 -16.96 6.76 -9.94
N ASN A 345 -17.87 7.42 -10.67
CA ASN A 345 -18.98 8.20 -10.12
C ASN A 345 -18.53 9.31 -9.16
N LEU A 346 -17.38 9.92 -9.44
CA LEU A 346 -16.82 10.99 -8.64
C LEU A 346 -17.37 12.34 -9.12
N LYS A 347 -18.11 13.05 -8.27
CA LYS A 347 -18.66 14.36 -8.64
C LYS A 347 -17.73 15.50 -8.26
N THR A 348 -17.45 16.36 -9.21
CA THR A 348 -16.74 17.63 -9.00
C THR A 348 -17.50 18.55 -8.06
N LYS A 349 -16.76 19.35 -7.29
CA LYS A 349 -17.31 20.44 -6.48
C LYS A 349 -17.45 21.71 -7.32
N ALA A 350 -18.00 22.77 -6.74
CA ALA A 350 -18.09 24.10 -7.35
C ALA A 350 -16.73 24.73 -7.76
N ASP A 351 -15.59 24.17 -7.32
CA ASP A 351 -14.25 24.57 -7.77
C ASP A 351 -13.70 23.69 -8.92
N GLY A 352 -14.52 22.77 -9.43
CA GLY A 352 -14.17 21.84 -10.51
C GLY A 352 -13.29 20.67 -10.05
N THR A 353 -13.02 20.52 -8.75
CA THR A 353 -12.08 19.52 -8.23
C THR A 353 -12.75 18.45 -7.36
N ILE A 354 -12.06 17.32 -7.25
CA ILE A 354 -12.41 16.16 -6.44
C ILE A 354 -11.15 15.77 -5.68
N ASN A 355 -11.20 15.88 -4.36
CA ASN A 355 -10.13 15.36 -3.50
C ASN A 355 -10.47 13.93 -3.10
N ILE A 356 -9.65 13.00 -3.56
CA ILE A 356 -9.81 11.57 -3.30
C ILE A 356 -8.78 11.16 -2.27
N THR A 357 -9.26 10.71 -1.11
CA THR A 357 -8.43 10.11 -0.07
C THR A 357 -8.51 8.59 -0.16
N ASP A 358 -7.48 7.90 0.33
CA ASP A 358 -7.41 6.44 0.43
C ASP A 358 -7.45 5.66 -0.91
N LEU A 359 -7.13 6.31 -2.03
CA LEU A 359 -7.00 5.64 -3.32
C LEU A 359 -5.57 5.07 -3.50
N THR A 360 -5.47 3.76 -3.74
CA THR A 360 -4.19 3.09 -4.00
C THR A 360 -3.97 2.90 -5.49
N LEU A 361 -2.98 3.59 -6.04
CA LEU A 361 -2.53 3.44 -7.42
C LEU A 361 -1.27 2.58 -7.47
N LYS A 362 -1.13 1.78 -8.53
CA LYS A 362 0.13 1.13 -8.93
C LYS A 362 0.89 2.06 -9.86
N ASN A 363 2.22 1.92 -9.87
CA ASN A 363 3.04 2.60 -10.87
C ASN A 363 2.59 2.24 -12.29
N GLY A 364 2.68 3.21 -13.20
CA GLY A 364 2.22 3.10 -14.59
C GLY A 364 1.11 4.09 -14.91
N LEU A 365 0.40 3.83 -16.01
CA LEU A 365 -0.57 4.76 -16.58
C LEU A 365 -1.72 5.03 -15.61
N VAL A 366 -2.02 6.31 -15.40
CA VAL A 366 -3.23 6.77 -14.73
C VAL A 366 -3.99 7.66 -15.70
N VAL A 367 -5.28 7.39 -15.86
CA VAL A 367 -6.20 8.16 -16.71
C VAL A 367 -7.33 8.69 -15.83
N ALA A 368 -7.59 9.99 -15.91
CA ALA A 368 -8.82 10.60 -15.44
C ALA A 368 -9.73 10.86 -16.66
N THR A 369 -11.00 10.51 -16.55
CA THR A 369 -12.02 10.80 -17.56
C THR A 369 -13.15 11.54 -16.86
N CYS A 370 -13.50 12.74 -17.32
CA CYS A 370 -14.60 13.54 -16.77
C CYS A 370 -15.60 13.88 -17.87
N TYR A 371 -16.89 13.82 -17.54
CA TYR A 371 -18.00 14.06 -18.47
C TYR A 371 -19.19 14.71 -17.77
N GLY A 372 -20.04 15.36 -18.56
CA GLY A 372 -21.22 16.07 -18.08
C GLY A 372 -20.87 17.31 -17.25
N GLY A 373 -21.90 17.94 -16.67
CA GLY A 373 -21.77 19.22 -15.98
C GLY A 373 -21.78 20.41 -16.94
N THR A 374 -21.62 21.59 -16.38
CA THR A 374 -21.61 22.86 -17.13
C THR A 374 -20.44 23.72 -16.71
N TYR A 375 -19.90 24.48 -17.66
CA TYR A 375 -18.81 25.43 -17.43
C TYR A 375 -19.18 26.82 -17.93
N ALA A 376 -18.59 27.85 -17.33
CA ALA A 376 -18.69 29.22 -17.83
C ALA A 376 -17.64 29.43 -18.93
N ASP A 377 -18.09 29.63 -20.16
CA ASP A 377 -17.23 29.85 -21.32
C ASP A 377 -16.53 31.21 -21.23
N GLU A 378 -15.20 31.23 -21.25
CA GLU A 378 -14.42 32.45 -21.00
C GLU A 378 -14.55 33.49 -22.12
N ALA A 379 -14.94 33.07 -23.33
CA ALA A 379 -15.07 33.95 -24.50
C ALA A 379 -16.46 34.61 -24.63
N THR A 380 -17.51 33.97 -24.08
CA THR A 380 -18.91 34.42 -24.15
C THR A 380 -19.53 34.72 -22.79
N VAL A 381 -18.88 34.31 -21.70
CA VAL A 381 -19.37 34.40 -20.30
C VAL A 381 -20.65 33.58 -20.05
N ASN A 382 -21.11 32.81 -21.04
CA ASN A 382 -22.30 31.97 -20.94
C ASN A 382 -21.96 30.57 -20.42
N ASN A 383 -22.91 29.95 -19.72
CA ASN A 383 -22.77 28.55 -19.32
C ASN A 383 -23.00 27.63 -20.53
N LYS A 384 -22.04 26.73 -20.78
CA LYS A 384 -22.08 25.71 -21.84
C LYS A 384 -21.98 24.30 -21.22
N PRO A 385 -22.53 23.27 -21.88
CA PRO A 385 -22.31 21.88 -21.48
C PRO A 385 -20.84 21.51 -21.62
N ALA A 386 -20.28 20.85 -20.61
CA ALA A 386 -18.88 20.42 -20.66
C ALA A 386 -18.70 19.19 -21.56
N PRO A 387 -17.69 19.18 -22.46
CA PRO A 387 -17.36 18.00 -23.25
C PRO A 387 -16.75 16.91 -22.37
N THR A 388 -16.84 15.66 -22.82
CA THR A 388 -16.04 14.58 -22.21
C THR A 388 -14.57 14.82 -22.49
N MET A 389 -13.75 14.84 -21.44
CA MET A 389 -12.31 15.10 -21.52
C MET A 389 -11.51 14.07 -20.71
N ARG A 390 -10.29 13.81 -21.16
CA ARG A 390 -9.34 12.90 -20.51
C ARG A 390 -8.03 13.60 -20.20
N ALA A 391 -7.38 13.15 -19.14
CA ALA A 391 -6.00 13.48 -18.81
C ALA A 391 -5.29 12.21 -18.37
N ALA A 392 -4.03 12.04 -18.77
CA ALA A 392 -3.25 10.89 -18.38
C ALA A 392 -1.78 11.23 -18.16
N THR A 393 -1.12 10.43 -17.33
CA THR A 393 0.32 10.54 -17.02
C THR A 393 0.84 9.21 -16.47
N ASN A 394 2.15 8.98 -16.56
CA ASN A 394 2.76 7.88 -15.83
C ASN A 394 2.96 8.23 -14.35
N TYR A 395 2.24 7.51 -13.50
CA TYR A 395 2.36 7.62 -12.07
C TYR A 395 3.53 6.79 -11.54
N THR A 396 4.42 7.42 -10.78
CA THR A 396 5.61 6.80 -10.19
C THR A 396 5.57 6.70 -8.66
N GLY A 397 4.50 7.24 -8.03
CA GLY A 397 4.31 7.27 -6.58
C GLY A 397 4.06 8.68 -6.04
N GLY A 398 3.42 8.78 -4.87
CA GLY A 398 3.20 10.05 -4.16
C GLY A 398 1.82 10.69 -4.37
N THR A 399 1.74 12.00 -4.15
CA THR A 399 0.55 12.82 -4.44
C THR A 399 0.42 13.01 -5.94
N LEU A 400 -0.81 12.98 -6.46
CA LEU A 400 -1.06 13.16 -7.89
C LEU A 400 -2.18 14.18 -8.11
N ASN A 401 -1.86 15.27 -8.79
CA ASN A 401 -2.86 16.16 -9.38
C ASN A 401 -3.06 15.72 -10.83
N LEU A 402 -4.31 15.61 -11.28
CA LEU A 402 -4.63 15.19 -12.64
C LEU A 402 -5.91 15.90 -13.14
N TYR A 403 -5.74 16.96 -13.93
CA TYR A 403 -6.81 17.83 -14.39
C TYR A 403 -7.13 17.58 -15.87
N THR A 404 -8.35 17.15 -16.18
CA THR A 404 -8.85 16.98 -17.55
C THR A 404 -9.22 18.33 -18.16
N ASN A 405 -8.61 18.68 -19.29
CA ASN A 405 -8.81 19.92 -20.02
C ASN A 405 -8.63 19.72 -21.55
N PRO A 406 -8.99 20.71 -22.39
CA PRO A 406 -8.84 20.64 -23.85
C PRO A 406 -7.45 20.21 -24.30
N LEU A 407 -6.38 20.74 -23.69
CA LEU A 407 -5.01 20.39 -24.06
C LEU A 407 -4.68 18.97 -23.63
N SER A 408 -5.11 18.54 -22.44
CA SER A 408 -4.89 17.15 -22.01
C SER A 408 -5.65 16.15 -22.87
N GLU A 409 -6.84 16.51 -23.37
CA GLU A 409 -7.61 15.68 -24.31
C GLU A 409 -6.91 15.61 -25.67
N ILE A 410 -6.40 16.73 -26.19
CA ILE A 410 -5.57 16.76 -27.41
C ILE A 410 -4.33 15.86 -27.24
N ALA A 411 -3.63 15.98 -26.10
CA ALA A 411 -2.45 15.17 -25.79
C ALA A 411 -2.80 13.67 -25.72
N TYR A 412 -3.93 13.33 -25.10
CA TYR A 412 -4.42 11.96 -25.02
C TYR A 412 -4.71 11.38 -26.42
N GLN A 413 -5.32 12.18 -27.31
CA GLN A 413 -5.56 11.77 -28.69
C GLN A 413 -4.24 11.59 -29.47
N LEU A 414 -3.31 12.54 -29.37
CA LEU A 414 -1.98 12.48 -30.01
C LEU A 414 -1.14 11.29 -29.54
N ALA A 415 -1.39 10.77 -28.33
CA ALA A 415 -0.76 9.56 -27.79
C ALA A 415 -1.42 8.25 -28.28
N GLY A 416 -2.25 8.33 -29.34
CA GLY A 416 -2.79 7.17 -30.05
C GLY A 416 -4.19 6.73 -29.61
N ALA A 417 -4.86 7.45 -28.70
CA ALA A 417 -6.24 7.16 -28.34
C ALA A 417 -7.24 7.82 -29.31
N PRO A 418 -8.36 7.16 -29.63
CA PRO A 418 -9.39 7.76 -30.48
C PRO A 418 -10.13 8.89 -29.75
N ALA A 419 -10.69 9.83 -30.52
CA ALA A 419 -11.60 10.84 -30.01
C ALA A 419 -12.83 10.19 -29.36
N ILE A 420 -13.27 10.75 -28.23
CA ILE A 420 -14.47 10.29 -27.54
C ILE A 420 -15.70 11.09 -27.98
N PRO A 421 -16.87 10.45 -28.17
CA PRO A 421 -18.13 11.18 -28.36
C PRO A 421 -18.48 12.03 -27.13
N ALA A 422 -19.01 13.24 -27.36
CA ALA A 422 -19.33 14.22 -26.31
C ALA A 422 -20.25 13.71 -25.17
N ASN A 423 -20.97 12.61 -25.38
CA ASN A 423 -21.93 12.03 -24.43
C ASN A 423 -21.43 10.74 -23.75
N ALA A 424 -20.17 10.35 -23.93
CA ALA A 424 -19.63 9.14 -23.31
C ALA A 424 -19.45 9.33 -21.79
N THR A 425 -19.92 8.36 -21.01
CA THR A 425 -19.87 8.34 -19.53
C THR A 425 -18.70 7.53 -18.97
N ASN A 426 -17.85 7.01 -19.84
CA ASN A 426 -16.60 6.33 -19.53
C ASN A 426 -15.62 6.51 -20.71
N ASP A 427 -14.38 6.03 -20.58
CA ASP A 427 -13.50 5.81 -21.73
C ASP A 427 -13.69 4.36 -22.22
N PRO A 428 -14.61 4.10 -23.17
CA PRO A 428 -14.83 2.75 -23.68
C PRO A 428 -13.69 2.25 -24.58
N THR A 429 -12.70 3.11 -24.87
CA THR A 429 -11.66 2.88 -25.88
C THR A 429 -10.31 2.48 -25.28
N LEU A 430 -10.18 2.51 -23.96
CA LEU A 430 -8.98 2.06 -23.25
C LEU A 430 -8.89 0.53 -23.26
N THR A 431 -8.43 -0.03 -24.38
CA THR A 431 -8.05 -1.44 -24.49
C THR A 431 -6.63 -1.64 -23.95
N SER A 432 -6.18 -2.89 -23.77
CA SER A 432 -4.79 -3.14 -23.36
C SER A 432 -3.78 -2.55 -24.35
N THR A 433 -4.06 -2.67 -25.66
CA THR A 433 -3.20 -2.13 -26.71
C THR A 433 -3.12 -0.60 -26.64
N VAL A 434 -4.27 0.08 -26.53
CA VAL A 434 -4.30 1.54 -26.38
C VAL A 434 -3.62 1.99 -25.09
N SER A 435 -3.79 1.24 -24.00
CA SER A 435 -3.13 1.55 -22.72
C SER A 435 -1.61 1.43 -22.78
N ASP A 436 -1.07 0.52 -23.59
CA ASP A 436 0.38 0.38 -23.75
C ASP A 436 0.95 1.51 -24.61
N THR A 437 0.30 1.86 -25.73
CA THR A 437 0.68 3.01 -26.56
C THR A 437 0.62 4.33 -25.77
N LEU A 438 -0.49 4.57 -25.07
CA LEU A 438 -0.61 5.74 -24.20
C LEU A 438 0.50 5.79 -23.15
N LYS A 439 0.84 4.65 -22.55
CA LYS A 439 1.87 4.61 -21.51
C LYS A 439 3.24 5.04 -22.04
N ASP A 440 3.56 4.65 -23.26
CA ASP A 440 4.86 4.96 -23.89
C ASP A 440 4.94 6.43 -24.33
N ASP A 441 3.82 7.01 -24.81
CA ASP A 441 3.84 8.33 -25.46
C ASP A 441 3.27 9.49 -24.62
N ILE A 442 2.43 9.24 -23.60
CA ILE A 442 1.57 10.30 -23.02
C ILE A 442 2.32 11.46 -22.38
N ASP A 443 3.40 11.21 -21.63
CA ASP A 443 4.13 12.29 -20.95
C ASP A 443 4.87 13.18 -21.97
N ASP A 444 5.36 12.58 -23.06
CA ASP A 444 5.96 13.30 -24.19
C ASP A 444 4.89 14.11 -24.93
N LYS A 445 3.70 13.54 -25.16
CA LYS A 445 2.58 14.26 -25.80
C LYS A 445 2.01 15.37 -24.93
N ASN A 446 1.97 15.21 -23.61
CA ASN A 446 1.61 16.29 -22.70
C ASN A 446 2.58 17.49 -22.86
N THR A 447 3.88 17.20 -22.94
CA THR A 447 4.93 18.20 -23.14
C THR A 447 4.87 18.83 -24.54
N GLN A 448 4.62 18.01 -25.56
CA GLN A 448 4.48 18.44 -26.95
C GLN A 448 3.31 19.42 -27.09
N VAL A 449 2.12 19.06 -26.60
CA VAL A 449 0.94 19.93 -26.68
C VAL A 449 1.14 21.24 -25.95
N ALA A 450 1.76 21.23 -24.75
CA ALA A 450 2.10 22.48 -24.06
C ALA A 450 2.96 23.40 -24.94
N SER A 451 3.91 22.84 -25.68
CA SER A 451 4.79 23.59 -26.59
C SER A 451 4.05 24.07 -27.84
N ASP A 452 3.22 23.22 -28.46
CA ASP A 452 2.42 23.57 -29.66
C ASP A 452 1.41 24.69 -29.37
N PHE A 453 0.95 24.80 -28.12
CA PHE A 453 0.13 25.92 -27.63
C PHE A 453 0.95 27.04 -26.98
N ALA A 454 2.26 27.11 -27.23
CA ALA A 454 3.15 28.21 -26.82
C ALA A 454 3.25 28.46 -25.30
N ILE A 455 3.03 27.43 -24.49
CA ILE A 455 3.25 27.42 -23.04
C ILE A 455 4.25 26.32 -22.65
N PRO A 456 5.49 26.36 -23.17
CA PRO A 456 6.48 25.34 -22.88
C PRO A 456 6.76 25.25 -21.39
N ASN A 457 7.11 24.03 -20.93
CA ASN A 457 7.39 23.67 -19.54
C ASN A 457 6.18 23.72 -18.58
N VAL A 458 5.00 24.10 -19.06
CA VAL A 458 3.77 24.00 -18.26
C VAL A 458 3.29 22.56 -18.25
N ASP A 459 3.17 21.96 -17.06
CA ASP A 459 2.55 20.65 -16.89
C ASP A 459 1.03 20.78 -17.03
N ILE A 460 0.53 20.61 -18.26
CA ILE A 460 -0.88 20.82 -18.62
C ILE A 460 -1.84 19.87 -17.90
N VAL A 461 -1.35 18.78 -17.29
CA VAL A 461 -2.20 17.81 -16.57
C VAL A 461 -2.10 17.94 -15.05
N ARG A 462 -1.01 18.50 -14.50
CA ARG A 462 -0.84 18.70 -13.04
C ARG A 462 -1.02 20.14 -12.57
N THR A 463 -0.98 21.10 -13.49
CA THR A 463 -1.21 22.52 -13.18
C THR A 463 -2.71 22.75 -12.99
N LYS A 464 -3.08 23.40 -11.89
CA LYS A 464 -4.48 23.70 -11.61
C LYS A 464 -4.98 24.72 -12.63
N PRO A 465 -6.02 24.40 -13.41
CA PRO A 465 -6.56 25.39 -14.33
C PRO A 465 -7.36 26.46 -13.58
N THR A 466 -7.23 27.73 -13.99
CA THR A 466 -7.92 28.86 -13.35
C THR A 466 -8.78 29.63 -14.36
N ASN A 467 -9.77 30.38 -13.86
CA ASN A 467 -10.61 31.23 -14.69
C ASN A 467 -9.96 32.62 -14.83
N VAL A 468 -9.45 32.94 -16.01
CA VAL A 468 -8.79 34.23 -16.30
C VAL A 468 -9.68 35.45 -16.13
N MET A 469 -11.01 35.26 -16.13
CA MET A 469 -12.01 36.32 -15.98
C MET A 469 -12.39 36.57 -14.51
N LYS A 470 -12.00 35.69 -13.58
CA LYS A 470 -12.38 35.79 -12.15
C LYS A 470 -11.18 35.88 -11.21
N VAL A 471 -10.02 35.38 -11.62
CA VAL A 471 -8.81 35.31 -10.79
C VAL A 471 -7.70 36.06 -11.50
N ALA A 472 -6.97 36.90 -10.75
CA ALA A 472 -5.81 37.60 -11.29
C ALA A 472 -4.75 36.58 -11.74
N THR A 473 -4.54 36.48 -13.06
CA THR A 473 -3.50 35.62 -13.63
C THR A 473 -2.13 36.24 -13.40
N LYS A 474 -1.18 35.41 -12.97
CA LYS A 474 0.24 35.79 -12.84
C LYS A 474 1.02 35.26 -14.03
N ASN A 475 2.27 35.69 -14.18
CA ASN A 475 3.22 35.04 -15.10
C ASN A 475 3.78 33.74 -14.48
N ASP A 476 2.89 32.81 -14.15
CA ASP A 476 3.18 31.47 -13.65
C ASP A 476 2.46 30.42 -14.51
N ASP A 477 2.68 29.14 -14.22
CA ASP A 477 2.14 28.04 -15.02
C ASP A 477 0.60 28.04 -15.02
N GLU A 478 -0.03 28.37 -13.89
CA GLU A 478 -1.48 28.48 -13.77
C GLU A 478 -2.04 29.61 -14.64
N GLY A 479 -1.40 30.79 -14.65
CA GLY A 479 -1.81 31.92 -15.47
C GLY A 479 -1.61 31.69 -16.97
N LYS A 480 -0.47 31.10 -17.37
CA LYS A 480 -0.19 30.72 -18.77
C LYS A 480 -1.21 29.71 -19.28
N LEU A 481 -1.45 28.65 -18.51
CA LEU A 481 -2.44 27.62 -18.85
C LEU A 481 -3.84 28.23 -18.98
N ALA A 482 -4.23 29.09 -18.04
CA ALA A 482 -5.54 29.71 -18.05
C ALA A 482 -5.77 30.58 -19.29
N VAL A 483 -4.78 31.38 -19.70
CA VAL A 483 -4.89 32.21 -20.93
C VAL A 483 -5.05 31.34 -22.17
N ILE A 484 -4.24 30.29 -22.33
CA ILE A 484 -4.35 29.39 -23.48
C ILE A 484 -5.70 28.69 -23.54
N LEU A 485 -6.23 28.32 -22.40
CA LEU A 485 -7.52 27.67 -22.37
C LEU A 485 -8.68 28.61 -22.69
N ALA A 486 -8.54 29.89 -22.34
CA ALA A 486 -9.42 30.96 -22.78
C ALA A 486 -9.28 31.21 -24.29
N VAL A 487 -8.07 31.09 -24.85
CA VAL A 487 -7.82 31.11 -26.31
C VAL A 487 -8.57 29.97 -27.01
N VAL A 488 -8.55 28.74 -26.48
CA VAL A 488 -9.37 27.63 -27.02
C VAL A 488 -10.86 27.97 -26.97
N SER A 489 -11.33 28.67 -25.93
CA SER A 489 -12.70 29.23 -25.88
C SER A 489 -12.98 30.25 -26.98
N GLN A 490 -12.00 31.10 -27.27
CA GLN A 490 -12.13 32.13 -28.27
C GLN A 490 -12.17 31.55 -29.69
N ILE A 491 -11.47 30.44 -29.93
CA ILE A 491 -11.59 29.64 -31.17
C ILE A 491 -13.00 29.04 -31.28
N ASP A 492 -13.54 28.54 -30.16
CA ASP A 492 -14.91 27.99 -30.08
C ASP A 492 -16.02 29.02 -30.33
N LYS A 493 -15.81 30.28 -29.93
CA LYS A 493 -16.78 31.38 -30.14
C LYS A 493 -17.16 31.59 -31.61
N THR A 494 -16.29 31.18 -32.52
CA THR A 494 -16.49 31.34 -33.97
C THR A 494 -17.50 30.36 -34.58
N ASP A 495 -17.96 29.34 -33.83
CA ASP A 495 -18.87 28.30 -34.34
C ASP A 495 -20.15 28.20 -33.48
N GLY A 496 -21.29 28.62 -34.04
CA GLY A 496 -22.53 28.92 -33.31
C GLY A 496 -23.35 27.72 -32.82
N THR A 497 -22.72 26.58 -32.47
CA THR A 497 -23.43 25.35 -32.05
C THR A 497 -23.14 24.93 -30.61
N ASN A 498 -24.12 24.29 -29.96
CA ASN A 498 -24.04 23.90 -28.53
C ASN A 498 -23.05 22.75 -28.20
N ASN A 499 -22.43 22.13 -29.21
CA ASN A 499 -21.40 21.09 -29.07
C ASN A 499 -20.04 21.51 -29.65
N ALA A 500 -19.86 22.80 -29.97
CA ALA A 500 -18.71 23.32 -30.70
C ALA A 500 -17.36 23.01 -30.02
N ALA A 501 -17.31 22.99 -28.68
CA ALA A 501 -16.05 22.74 -27.97
C ALA A 501 -15.45 21.34 -28.27
N THR A 502 -16.29 20.31 -28.43
CA THR A 502 -15.80 18.97 -28.82
C THR A 502 -15.26 18.99 -30.25
N PHE A 503 -15.92 19.70 -31.15
CA PHE A 503 -15.50 19.84 -32.54
C PHE A 503 -14.15 20.58 -32.64
N VAL A 504 -14.00 21.71 -31.95
CA VAL A 504 -12.74 22.48 -31.92
C VAL A 504 -11.59 21.66 -31.36
N ILE A 505 -11.80 20.92 -30.26
CA ILE A 505 -10.77 20.04 -29.68
C ILE A 505 -10.33 18.99 -30.69
N ASN A 506 -11.28 18.32 -31.36
CA ASN A 506 -10.99 17.29 -32.34
C ASN A 506 -10.35 17.84 -33.63
N ASP A 507 -10.75 19.03 -34.08
CA ASP A 507 -10.14 19.72 -35.22
C ASP A 507 -8.69 20.09 -34.94
N LEU A 508 -8.41 20.69 -33.77
CA LEU A 508 -7.06 21.03 -33.34
C LEU A 508 -6.18 19.78 -33.17
N ALA A 509 -6.71 18.70 -32.58
CA ALA A 509 -6.00 17.43 -32.47
C ALA A 509 -5.69 16.85 -33.86
N THR A 510 -6.65 16.85 -34.78
CA THR A 510 -6.47 16.35 -36.15
C THR A 510 -5.43 17.15 -36.92
N LYS A 511 -5.44 18.48 -36.78
CA LYS A 511 -4.41 19.35 -37.37
C LYS A 511 -3.03 18.99 -36.87
N LEU A 512 -2.84 18.85 -35.55
CA LEU A 512 -1.54 18.46 -34.99
C LEU A 512 -1.11 17.04 -35.37
N MET A 513 -2.04 16.08 -35.48
CA MET A 513 -1.76 14.72 -35.95
C MET A 513 -1.34 14.66 -37.42
N THR A 514 -1.74 15.64 -38.21
CA THR A 514 -1.44 15.74 -39.65
C THR A 514 -0.38 16.81 -39.93
N ASP A 515 0.40 17.17 -38.90
CA ASP A 515 1.49 18.14 -38.95
C ASP A 515 1.07 19.50 -39.54
N GLN A 516 -0.17 19.90 -39.30
CA GLN A 516 -0.67 21.22 -39.67
C GLN A 516 -0.37 22.27 -38.60
N ASN A 517 -0.04 23.46 -39.07
CA ASN A 517 0.27 24.61 -38.24
C ASN A 517 -0.99 25.25 -37.62
N ILE A 518 -1.05 25.28 -36.29
CA ILE A 518 -2.12 25.95 -35.52
C ILE A 518 -1.73 27.33 -34.98
N THR A 519 -0.46 27.73 -35.13
CA THR A 519 0.15 28.88 -34.46
C THR A 519 -0.58 30.19 -34.76
N GLU A 520 -0.98 30.40 -36.02
CA GLU A 520 -1.70 31.62 -36.44
C GLU A 520 -3.13 31.66 -35.92
N THR A 521 -3.80 30.50 -35.85
CA THR A 521 -5.12 30.38 -35.22
C THR A 521 -5.05 30.71 -33.73
N VAL A 522 -4.07 30.15 -33.02
CA VAL A 522 -3.85 30.42 -31.60
C VAL A 522 -3.52 31.90 -31.38
N LYS A 523 -2.64 32.49 -32.20
CA LYS A 523 -2.27 33.89 -32.11
C LYS A 523 -3.47 34.82 -32.35
N GLY A 524 -4.25 34.59 -33.40
CA GLY A 524 -5.43 35.41 -33.71
C GLY A 524 -6.47 35.38 -32.60
N ALA A 525 -6.69 34.20 -31.99
CA ALA A 525 -7.59 34.06 -30.85
C ALA A 525 -7.02 34.71 -29.57
N LEU A 526 -5.71 34.69 -29.36
CA LEU A 526 -5.04 35.41 -28.27
C LEU A 526 -5.19 36.92 -28.40
N ASP A 527 -5.01 37.47 -29.60
CA ASP A 527 -5.20 38.89 -29.87
C ASP A 527 -6.68 39.30 -29.64
N ALA A 528 -7.62 38.47 -30.06
CA ALA A 528 -9.06 38.71 -29.89
C ALA A 528 -9.50 38.68 -28.41
N ILE A 529 -8.98 37.76 -27.60
CA ILE A 529 -9.33 37.70 -26.18
C ILE A 529 -8.70 38.85 -25.37
N ALA A 530 -7.48 39.28 -25.73
CA ALA A 530 -6.86 40.47 -25.14
C ALA A 530 -7.64 41.76 -25.48
N ALA A 531 -8.23 41.85 -26.67
CA ALA A 531 -9.02 42.99 -27.10
C ALA A 531 -10.41 43.05 -26.43
N SER A 532 -10.97 41.90 -26.03
CA SER A 532 -12.33 41.78 -25.49
C SER A 532 -12.40 41.62 -23.97
N ALA A 533 -11.25 41.65 -23.29
CA ALA A 533 -11.15 41.54 -21.84
C ALA A 533 -11.80 42.74 -21.13
N PRO A 534 -12.64 42.53 -20.09
CA PRO A 534 -13.11 43.59 -19.21
C PRO A 534 -11.94 44.34 -18.56
N ASP A 535 -12.11 45.64 -18.34
CA ASP A 535 -11.05 46.51 -17.81
C ASP A 535 -10.45 46.00 -16.48
N GLU A 536 -11.26 45.34 -15.64
CA GLU A 536 -10.88 44.78 -14.35
C GLU A 536 -9.89 43.60 -14.42
N VAL A 537 -9.85 42.89 -15.56
CA VAL A 537 -8.98 41.70 -15.78
C VAL A 537 -8.00 41.88 -16.95
N LYS A 538 -8.03 43.04 -17.61
CA LYS A 538 -7.25 43.35 -18.81
C LYS A 538 -5.74 43.27 -18.57
N ASP A 539 -5.25 43.79 -17.45
CA ASP A 539 -3.82 43.74 -17.11
C ASP A 539 -3.33 42.31 -16.86
N ASN A 540 -4.18 41.47 -16.27
CA ASN A 540 -3.90 40.07 -15.97
C ASN A 540 -3.75 39.26 -17.27
N ILE A 541 -4.76 39.38 -18.15
CA ILE A 541 -4.75 38.75 -19.48
C ILE A 541 -3.57 39.26 -20.30
N THR A 542 -3.29 40.57 -20.29
CA THR A 542 -2.19 41.18 -21.04
C THR A 542 -0.83 40.64 -20.60
N THR A 543 -0.58 40.48 -19.30
CA THR A 543 0.71 40.01 -18.78
C THR A 543 1.03 38.57 -19.19
N ALA A 544 0.07 37.65 -18.98
CA ALA A 544 0.24 36.25 -19.38
C ALA A 544 0.22 36.10 -20.91
N ALA A 545 -0.64 36.82 -21.62
CA ALA A 545 -0.68 36.85 -23.08
C ALA A 545 0.62 37.37 -23.70
N THR A 546 1.30 38.34 -23.07
CA THR A 546 2.60 38.84 -23.55
C THR A 546 3.65 37.75 -23.56
N THR A 547 3.69 36.92 -22.51
CA THR A 547 4.64 35.80 -22.42
C THR A 547 4.32 34.73 -23.46
N VAL A 548 3.04 34.37 -23.63
CA VAL A 548 2.61 33.44 -24.68
C VAL A 548 2.90 33.97 -26.08
N ASN A 549 2.67 35.27 -26.32
CA ASN A 549 2.98 35.93 -27.60
C ASN A 549 4.48 35.91 -27.92
N LYS A 550 5.35 36.03 -26.91
CA LYS A 550 6.79 35.88 -27.10
C LYS A 550 7.14 34.49 -27.62
N SER A 551 6.59 33.45 -26.99
CA SER A 551 6.77 32.06 -27.42
C SER A 551 6.21 31.84 -28.83
N LEU A 552 4.99 32.31 -29.13
CA LEU A 552 4.40 32.24 -30.46
C LEU A 552 5.28 32.92 -31.52
N ALA A 553 5.83 34.10 -31.22
CA ALA A 553 6.72 34.81 -32.13
C ALA A 553 8.03 34.05 -32.39
N ALA A 554 8.59 33.41 -31.37
CA ALA A 554 9.78 32.56 -31.52
C ALA A 554 9.50 31.32 -32.40
N ILE A 555 8.35 30.66 -32.18
CA ILE A 555 7.89 29.53 -33.00
C ILE A 555 7.74 29.95 -34.47
N ILE A 556 7.02 31.05 -34.72
CA ILE A 556 6.84 31.62 -36.08
C ILE A 556 8.19 31.94 -36.71
N LYS A 557 9.10 32.56 -35.96
CA LYS A 557 10.44 32.93 -36.45
C LYS A 557 11.27 31.71 -36.88
N ILE A 558 11.23 30.62 -36.12
CA ILE A 558 11.95 29.38 -36.45
C ILE A 558 11.32 28.70 -37.66
N ARG A 559 10.00 28.58 -37.67
CA ARG A 559 9.21 28.00 -38.76
C ARG A 559 9.48 28.74 -40.07
N ASP A 560 9.36 30.06 -40.08
CA ASP A 560 9.46 30.88 -41.29
C ASP A 560 10.91 31.24 -41.63
N ALA A 561 11.89 30.65 -40.93
CA ALA A 561 13.30 30.90 -41.17
C ALA A 561 13.72 30.48 -42.59
N THR A 562 14.34 31.41 -43.32
CA THR A 562 14.88 31.21 -44.67
C THR A 562 16.35 31.63 -44.71
N THR A 563 17.02 31.41 -45.85
CA THR A 563 18.43 31.77 -46.03
C THR A 563 18.64 33.28 -45.80
N GLY A 564 19.14 33.65 -44.60
CA GLY A 564 19.28 35.04 -44.14
C GLY A 564 18.65 35.32 -42.76
N THR A 565 17.75 34.46 -42.28
CA THR A 565 17.15 34.59 -40.95
C THR A 565 18.19 34.34 -39.85
N THR A 566 18.34 35.30 -38.93
CA THR A 566 19.20 35.13 -37.76
C THR A 566 18.43 34.43 -36.64
N LEU A 567 18.71 33.14 -36.46
CA LEU A 567 18.25 32.36 -35.30
C LEU A 567 19.29 32.45 -34.17
N THR A 568 18.84 32.38 -32.93
CA THR A 568 19.65 32.41 -31.71
C THR A 568 19.25 31.26 -30.82
N LEU A 569 20.09 30.88 -29.84
CA LEU A 569 19.71 29.84 -28.88
C LEU A 569 18.44 30.23 -28.11
N GLN A 570 18.26 31.52 -27.82
CA GLN A 570 17.08 32.03 -27.12
C GLN A 570 15.79 31.83 -27.92
N ASP A 571 15.84 31.88 -29.25
CA ASP A 571 14.64 31.60 -30.08
C ASP A 571 14.16 30.16 -29.86
N TYR A 572 15.07 29.19 -29.77
CA TYR A 572 14.73 27.79 -29.50
C TYR A 572 14.24 27.58 -28.06
N ILE A 573 14.89 28.23 -27.08
CA ILE A 573 14.46 28.20 -25.67
C ILE A 573 13.05 28.79 -25.53
N ASP A 574 12.80 29.97 -26.13
CA ASP A 574 11.49 30.62 -26.10
C ASP A 574 10.41 29.78 -26.80
N ALA A 575 10.78 28.96 -27.79
CA ALA A 575 9.90 27.99 -28.45
C ALA A 575 9.74 26.66 -27.69
N GLY A 576 10.41 26.47 -26.54
CA GLY A 576 10.32 25.23 -25.74
C GLY A 576 11.21 24.09 -26.22
N ILE A 577 12.32 24.42 -26.88
CA ILE A 577 13.34 23.47 -27.36
C ILE A 577 14.62 23.74 -26.59
N GLU A 578 14.76 23.07 -25.44
CA GLU A 578 15.87 23.28 -24.49
C GLU A 578 16.96 22.19 -24.57
N SER A 579 16.85 21.25 -25.51
CA SER A 579 17.68 20.04 -25.55
C SER A 579 19.14 20.23 -25.98
N PHE A 580 19.60 21.46 -26.27
CA PHE A 580 20.95 21.69 -26.78
C PHE A 580 21.55 23.05 -26.39
N ASP A 581 22.88 23.14 -26.51
CA ASP A 581 23.69 24.29 -26.11
C ASP A 581 24.24 25.07 -27.32
N THR A 582 25.08 26.08 -27.05
CA THR A 582 25.72 26.88 -28.11
C THR A 582 26.64 26.07 -29.02
N THR A 583 27.09 24.88 -28.60
CA THR A 583 27.99 24.01 -29.36
C THR A 583 27.29 23.45 -30.61
N HIS A 584 26.03 23.07 -30.48
CA HIS A 584 25.24 22.47 -31.57
C HIS A 584 24.49 23.52 -32.41
N LEU A 585 24.42 24.77 -31.93
CA LEU A 585 23.61 25.83 -32.51
C LEU A 585 23.86 26.08 -34.01
N THR A 586 25.12 26.07 -34.45
CA THR A 586 25.44 26.27 -35.88
C THR A 586 24.92 25.14 -36.76
N ALA A 587 25.05 23.90 -36.30
CA ALA A 587 24.58 22.73 -37.04
C ALA A 587 23.04 22.65 -37.06
N VAL A 588 22.39 22.94 -35.93
CA VAL A 588 20.92 23.02 -35.81
C VAL A 588 20.36 24.09 -36.74
N LYS A 589 20.94 25.30 -36.75
CA LYS A 589 20.56 26.37 -37.68
C LYS A 589 20.64 25.91 -39.13
N THR A 590 21.75 25.27 -39.50
CA THR A 590 21.98 24.82 -40.87
C THR A 590 20.88 23.85 -41.31
N LYS A 591 20.48 22.92 -40.43
CA LYS A 591 19.39 21.98 -40.70
C LYS A 591 18.01 22.65 -40.78
N ILE A 592 17.69 23.55 -39.86
CA ILE A 592 16.41 24.28 -39.85
C ILE A 592 16.23 25.17 -41.10
N LEU A 593 17.31 25.82 -41.55
CA LEU A 593 17.30 26.64 -42.75
C LEU A 593 17.23 25.83 -44.04
N ALA A 594 17.64 24.56 -44.01
CA ALA A 594 17.57 23.64 -45.14
C ALA A 594 16.24 22.86 -45.21
N ALA A 595 15.49 22.80 -44.11
CA ALA A 595 14.20 22.11 -44.04
C ALA A 595 13.10 22.87 -44.80
N ALA A 596 12.23 22.14 -45.50
CA ALA A 596 11.06 22.75 -46.13
C ALA A 596 10.10 23.26 -45.04
N THR A 597 9.28 24.28 -45.35
CA THR A 597 8.31 24.82 -44.37
C THR A 597 7.36 23.73 -43.84
N ALA A 598 6.99 22.77 -44.69
CA ALA A 598 6.15 21.65 -44.31
C ALA A 598 6.79 20.74 -43.26
N ASP A 599 8.13 20.64 -43.20
CA ASP A 599 8.87 19.79 -42.27
C ASP A 599 9.14 20.50 -40.92
N LYS A 600 8.51 21.66 -40.69
CA LYS A 600 8.69 22.50 -39.50
C LYS A 600 7.40 23.20 -39.09
N ASN A 601 6.24 22.63 -39.44
CA ASN A 601 4.92 23.16 -39.14
C ASN A 601 4.55 23.03 -37.66
N THR A 602 5.00 21.95 -37.00
CA THR A 602 4.76 21.71 -35.57
C THR A 602 6.04 21.81 -34.74
N ILE A 603 5.90 22.02 -33.42
CA ILE A 603 7.08 21.97 -32.54
C ILE A 603 7.65 20.55 -32.47
N GLY A 604 6.82 19.53 -32.67
CA GLY A 604 7.27 18.14 -32.82
C GLY A 604 8.28 17.98 -33.95
N GLU A 605 8.00 18.52 -35.13
CA GLU A 605 8.89 18.44 -36.29
C GLU A 605 10.16 19.27 -36.11
N ILE A 606 10.03 20.51 -35.60
CA ILE A 606 11.20 21.36 -35.29
C ILE A 606 12.12 20.63 -34.30
N ARG A 607 11.55 20.01 -33.26
CA ARG A 607 12.30 19.22 -32.27
C ARG A 607 12.94 17.98 -32.89
N ALA A 608 12.27 17.30 -33.81
CA ALA A 608 12.85 16.17 -34.54
C ALA A 608 14.07 16.60 -35.39
N ILE A 609 14.01 17.77 -36.04
CA ILE A 609 15.16 18.33 -36.75
C ILE A 609 16.30 18.62 -35.77
N VAL A 610 16.02 19.25 -34.63
CA VAL A 610 17.03 19.54 -33.59
C VAL A 610 17.68 18.25 -33.08
N ASN A 611 16.88 17.25 -32.71
CA ASN A 611 17.35 15.96 -32.19
C ASN A 611 18.10 15.12 -33.25
N SER A 612 18.03 15.47 -34.53
CA SER A 612 18.85 14.81 -35.56
C SER A 612 20.31 15.30 -35.59
N VAL A 613 20.61 16.37 -34.86
CA VAL A 613 21.91 17.04 -34.81
C VAL A 613 22.61 16.84 -33.47
N VAL A 614 21.82 16.83 -32.40
CA VAL A 614 22.22 16.73 -30.99
C VAL A 614 22.20 15.27 -30.58
#